data_AF-A0A9W9Y783-F1
#
_entry.id   AF-A0A9W9Y783-F1
#
_cell.length_a   1.000
_cell.length_b   1.000
_cell.length_c   1.000
_cell.angle_alpha   90.00
_cell.angle_beta   90.00
_cell.angle_gamma   90.00
#
_symmetry.space_group_name_H-M   'P 1'
#
loop_
_entity.id
_entity.type
_entity.pdbx_description
1 polymer ?
#
loop_
_entity_poly.entity_id
_entity_poly.type
_entity_poly.pdbx_seq_one_letter_code
_entity_poly.pdbx_strand_id
1 'polypeptide(L)'
;MAAESMLSVVQSLHTAEQSWCIWLKEMGAGDYQQTANCLFSILGWLGQRSIENLIASVAPPSEFISYLKFSLSKHVSYVLSYSAGIFTKYNRFPYQETSINEWFTHSAEGVPRDQAVNIINVDKDGQTRKCYKTQNQVDDFPEALEDFECEIFFHGTKHRSAEDIIEGGINLKKGDEKKDFSDRDGFYVSKNFDEAFEWTGKRRYPSSAVLVFRVKKSELRDYNGLNLRDHGDEWQDVISKFRSGKANRIHRSYHFIEGPMASVSRNNPRFEYPVQKYGSYQLCVRNVNCAELFDRSLHSVVFFDR
;
A
#
# COMPACT_ATOMS: atom_id res chain seq x y z
N MET A 1 50.01 -15.95 20.66
CA MET A 1 49.69 -16.34 19.26
C MET A 1 48.34 -17.05 19.09
N ALA A 2 48.14 -18.31 19.50
CA ALA A 2 46.85 -19.01 19.26
C ALA A 2 45.66 -18.43 20.06
N ALA A 3 45.86 -18.07 21.33
CA ALA A 3 44.81 -17.48 22.17
C ALA A 3 44.41 -16.05 21.75
N GLU A 4 45.37 -15.24 21.29
CA GLU A 4 45.12 -13.90 20.76
C GLU A 4 44.35 -13.94 19.43
N SER A 5 44.64 -14.93 18.58
CA SER A 5 43.88 -15.19 17.34
C SER A 5 42.43 -15.57 17.64
N MET A 6 42.20 -16.44 18.63
CA MET A 6 40.84 -16.82 19.05
C MET A 6 40.07 -15.65 19.68
N LEU A 7 40.72 -14.84 20.51
CA LEU A 7 40.09 -13.66 21.14
C LEU A 7 39.70 -12.61 20.09
N SER A 8 40.53 -12.40 19.07
CA SER A 8 40.24 -11.53 17.93
C SER A 8 39.01 -12.00 17.13
N VAL A 9 38.88 -13.31 16.91
CA VAL A 9 37.70 -13.89 16.25
C VAL A 9 36.43 -13.71 17.08
N VAL A 10 36.50 -13.93 18.40
CA VAL A 10 35.37 -13.75 19.32
C VAL A 10 34.94 -12.27 19.40
N GLN A 11 35.89 -11.34 19.50
CA GLN A 11 35.61 -9.90 19.48
C GLN A 11 35.02 -9.44 18.15
N SER A 12 35.51 -9.98 17.02
CA SER A 12 34.97 -9.69 15.69
C SER A 12 33.52 -10.18 15.55
N LEU A 13 33.19 -11.36 16.09
CA LEU A 13 31.83 -11.89 16.11
C LEU A 13 30.91 -11.04 17.00
N HIS A 14 31.38 -10.63 18.18
CA HIS A 14 30.58 -9.82 19.09
C HIS A 14 30.33 -8.39 18.55
N THR A 15 31.32 -7.82 17.86
CA THR A 15 31.19 -6.51 17.19
C THR A 15 30.23 -6.60 16.01
N ALA A 16 30.27 -7.69 15.25
CA ALA A 16 29.28 -7.97 14.20
C ALA A 16 27.87 -8.12 14.78
N GLU A 17 27.71 -8.78 15.93
CA GLU A 17 26.43 -8.94 16.64
C GLU A 17 25.82 -7.60 17.07
N GLN A 18 26.61 -6.71 17.67
CA GLN A 18 26.12 -5.39 18.09
C GLN A 18 25.76 -4.51 16.89
N SER A 19 26.58 -4.55 15.85
CA SER A 19 26.33 -3.79 14.61
C SER A 19 25.06 -4.30 13.91
N TRP A 20 24.83 -5.62 13.92
CA TRP A 20 23.63 -6.26 13.38
C TRP A 20 22.35 -5.85 14.12
N CYS A 21 22.37 -5.85 15.45
CA CYS A 21 21.21 -5.45 16.25
C CYS A 21 20.84 -3.97 16.09
N ILE A 22 21.81 -3.10 15.80
CA ILE A 22 21.59 -1.69 15.50
C ILE A 22 21.02 -1.56 14.08
N TRP A 23 21.60 -2.25 13.09
CA TRP A 23 21.19 -2.17 11.69
C TRP A 23 19.78 -2.75 11.45
N LEU A 24 19.41 -3.83 12.15
CA LEU A 24 18.05 -4.38 12.13
C LEU A 24 16.99 -3.44 12.73
N LYS A 25 17.37 -2.55 13.65
CA LYS A 25 16.47 -1.53 14.21
C LYS A 25 16.30 -0.33 13.29
N GLU A 26 17.24 -0.11 12.38
CA GLU A 26 17.24 1.01 11.43
C GLU A 26 16.59 0.66 10.07
N MET A 27 16.44 -0.62 9.74
CA MET A 27 15.73 -1.05 8.52
C MET A 27 14.22 -0.79 8.61
N GLY A 28 13.78 0.32 8.00
CA GLY A 28 12.37 0.57 7.71
C GLY A 28 11.82 -0.36 6.63
N ALA A 29 10.52 -0.67 6.70
CA ALA A 29 9.78 -1.68 5.91
C ALA A 29 9.66 -1.43 4.38
N GLY A 30 10.65 -0.79 3.75
CA GLY A 30 10.57 -0.30 2.37
C GLY A 30 11.54 -0.88 1.35
N ASP A 31 12.56 -1.66 1.75
CA ASP A 31 13.62 -2.08 0.82
C ASP A 31 13.89 -3.60 0.87
N TYR A 32 12.95 -4.34 0.27
CA TYR A 32 13.02 -5.79 0.07
C TYR A 32 14.27 -6.23 -0.70
N GLN A 33 14.65 -5.47 -1.74
CA GLN A 33 15.80 -5.77 -2.59
C GLN A 33 17.11 -5.65 -1.80
N GLN A 34 17.23 -4.60 -0.99
CA GLN A 34 18.41 -4.37 -0.15
C GLN A 34 18.51 -5.44 0.95
N THR A 35 17.37 -5.82 1.56
CA THR A 35 17.32 -6.89 2.56
C THR A 35 17.72 -8.25 1.99
N ALA A 36 17.19 -8.63 0.82
CA ALA A 36 17.51 -9.90 0.15
C ALA A 36 18.98 -9.94 -0.30
N ASN A 37 19.50 -8.88 -0.93
CA ASN A 37 20.88 -8.80 -1.37
C ASN A 37 21.88 -8.84 -0.20
N CYS A 38 21.54 -8.24 0.94
CA CYS A 38 22.33 -8.36 2.16
C CYS A 38 22.35 -9.81 2.66
N LEU A 39 21.19 -10.47 2.72
CA LEU A 39 21.09 -11.88 3.16
C LEU A 39 21.94 -12.81 2.27
N PHE A 40 21.88 -12.64 0.95
CA PHE A 40 22.70 -13.39 0.00
C PHE A 40 24.20 -13.08 0.14
N SER A 41 24.57 -11.83 0.38
CA SER A 41 25.96 -11.42 0.60
C SER A 41 26.53 -12.04 1.88
N ILE A 42 25.71 -12.17 2.93
CA ILE A 42 26.12 -12.77 4.21
C ILE A 42 26.20 -14.29 4.11
N LEU A 43 25.22 -14.94 3.46
CA LEU A 43 25.29 -16.37 3.17
C LEU A 43 26.49 -16.69 2.28
N GLY A 44 26.79 -15.80 1.31
CA GLY A 44 28.00 -15.87 0.49
C GLY A 44 29.29 -15.69 1.31
N TRP A 45 29.32 -14.75 2.26
CA TRP A 45 30.47 -14.52 3.15
C TRP A 45 30.71 -15.69 4.11
N LEU A 46 29.64 -16.25 4.68
CA LEU A 46 29.67 -17.45 5.51
C LEU A 46 30.06 -18.70 4.70
N GLY A 47 29.67 -18.78 3.43
CA GLY A 47 30.08 -19.84 2.50
C GLY A 47 31.53 -19.72 2.02
N GLN A 48 32.04 -18.50 1.83
CA GLN A 48 33.42 -18.24 1.39
C GLN A 48 34.46 -18.42 2.50
N ARG A 49 34.13 -18.13 3.75
CA ARG A 49 34.93 -18.58 4.90
C ARG A 49 34.53 -20.01 5.24
N SER A 50 34.90 -20.97 4.39
CA SER A 50 34.74 -22.37 4.75
C SER A 50 35.40 -22.57 6.11
N ILE A 51 34.65 -23.18 7.02
CA ILE A 51 35.10 -23.57 8.36
C ILE A 51 36.43 -24.36 8.28
N GLU A 52 36.74 -24.93 7.12
CA GLU A 52 37.98 -25.59 6.76
C GLU A 52 39.22 -24.71 6.95
N ASN A 53 39.17 -23.41 6.62
CA ASN A 53 40.29 -22.49 6.84
C ASN A 53 40.53 -22.18 8.33
N LEU A 54 39.50 -22.30 9.18
CA LEU A 54 39.61 -22.12 10.63
C LEU A 54 40.18 -23.37 11.33
N ILE A 55 39.93 -24.55 10.76
CA ILE A 55 40.42 -25.85 11.27
C ILE A 55 41.89 -26.08 10.87
N ALA A 56 42.36 -25.46 9.78
CA ALA A 56 43.68 -25.71 9.22
C ALA A 56 44.87 -25.13 10.03
N SER A 57 44.68 -24.24 11.01
CA SER A 57 45.81 -23.53 11.65
C SER A 57 46.08 -23.84 13.12
N VAL A 58 45.14 -24.39 13.89
CA VAL A 58 45.36 -24.90 15.26
C VAL A 58 44.23 -25.87 15.54
N ALA A 59 44.50 -27.07 16.07
CA ALA A 59 43.44 -27.94 16.61
C ALA A 59 42.80 -27.21 17.80
N PRO A 60 41.62 -26.59 17.65
CA PRO A 60 40.98 -25.90 18.74
C PRO A 60 40.52 -26.95 19.76
N PRO A 61 40.48 -26.63 21.07
CA PRO A 61 39.84 -27.49 22.04
C PRO A 61 38.42 -27.86 21.56
N SER A 62 38.02 -29.11 21.73
CA SER A 62 36.71 -29.63 21.27
C SER A 62 35.53 -28.77 21.78
N GLU A 63 35.68 -28.17 22.97
CA GLU A 63 34.74 -27.23 23.55
C GLU A 63 34.62 -25.92 22.77
N PHE A 64 35.70 -25.40 22.19
CA PHE A 64 35.69 -24.19 21.36
C PHE A 64 35.03 -24.43 20.00
N ILE A 65 35.29 -25.57 19.36
CA ILE A 65 34.56 -25.97 18.15
C ILE A 65 33.08 -26.15 18.46
N SER A 66 32.75 -26.77 19.60
CA SER A 66 31.36 -26.99 20.01
C SER A 66 30.64 -25.68 20.29
N TYR A 67 31.30 -24.74 20.97
CA TYR A 67 30.78 -23.39 21.21
C TYR A 67 30.57 -22.60 19.90
N LEU A 68 31.53 -22.65 18.98
CA LEU A 68 31.39 -22.01 17.67
C LEU A 68 30.25 -22.64 16.86
N LYS A 69 30.16 -23.97 16.80
CA LYS A 69 29.06 -24.68 16.11
C LYS A 69 27.71 -24.34 16.73
N PHE A 70 27.60 -24.32 18.05
CA PHE A 70 26.38 -23.99 18.77
C PHE A 70 25.98 -22.51 18.54
N SER A 71 26.95 -21.59 18.62
CA SER A 71 26.70 -20.17 18.38
C SER A 71 26.29 -19.94 16.92
N LEU A 72 27.04 -20.45 15.94
CA LEU A 72 26.67 -20.36 14.51
C LEU A 72 25.31 -20.99 14.23
N SER A 73 25.01 -22.17 14.79
CA SER A 73 23.70 -22.82 14.63
C SER A 73 22.57 -21.97 15.20
N LYS A 74 22.74 -21.40 16.40
CA LYS A 74 21.75 -20.51 17.02
C LYS A 74 21.54 -19.23 16.21
N HIS A 75 22.62 -18.65 15.66
CA HIS A 75 22.55 -17.45 14.84
C HIS A 75 21.90 -17.72 13.48
N VAL A 76 22.29 -18.80 12.79
CA VAL A 76 21.67 -19.21 11.52
C VAL A 76 20.19 -19.53 11.76
N SER A 77 19.85 -20.24 12.84
CA SER A 77 18.46 -20.56 13.16
C SER A 77 17.65 -19.32 13.53
N TYR A 78 18.23 -18.37 14.27
CA TYR A 78 17.57 -17.09 14.60
C TYR A 78 17.40 -16.20 13.36
N VAL A 79 18.41 -16.11 12.49
CA VAL A 79 18.33 -15.38 11.21
C VAL A 79 17.31 -16.03 10.31
N LEU A 80 17.32 -17.35 10.14
CA LEU A 80 16.33 -18.07 9.34
C LEU A 80 14.92 -17.91 9.92
N SER A 81 14.74 -17.92 11.25
CA SER A 81 13.44 -17.72 11.88
C SER A 81 12.93 -16.28 11.77
N TYR A 82 13.83 -15.29 11.94
CA TYR A 82 13.50 -13.87 11.84
C TYR A 82 13.26 -13.46 10.38
N SER A 83 14.11 -13.93 9.46
CA SER A 83 13.93 -13.71 8.03
C SER A 83 12.73 -14.48 7.50
N ALA A 84 12.49 -15.74 7.90
CA ALA A 84 11.22 -16.41 7.61
C ALA A 84 10.03 -15.64 8.18
N GLY A 85 10.14 -15.03 9.37
CA GLY A 85 9.14 -14.13 9.94
C GLY A 85 8.96 -12.80 9.19
N ILE A 86 9.95 -12.37 8.39
CA ILE A 86 9.83 -11.24 7.45
C ILE A 86 9.22 -11.75 6.13
N PHE A 87 9.76 -12.82 5.55
CA PHE A 87 9.30 -13.40 4.28
C PHE A 87 7.86 -13.91 4.35
N THR A 88 7.42 -14.46 5.49
CA THR A 88 6.02 -14.90 5.70
C THR A 88 5.05 -13.76 5.97
N LYS A 89 5.55 -12.55 6.29
CA LYS A 89 4.73 -11.38 6.61
C LYS A 89 4.57 -10.41 5.45
N TYR A 90 5.31 -10.62 4.36
CA TYR A 90 5.35 -9.75 3.20
C TYR A 90 5.27 -10.59 1.92
N ASN A 91 4.13 -11.27 1.74
CA ASN A 91 3.78 -11.85 0.44
C ASN A 91 3.74 -10.73 -0.60
N ARG A 92 4.18 -11.03 -1.83
CA ARG A 92 4.19 -10.09 -2.97
C ARG A 92 2.80 -9.53 -3.25
N PHE A 93 1.78 -10.34 -3.02
CA PHE A 93 0.36 -9.98 -3.12
C PHE A 93 -0.40 -10.48 -1.89
N PRO A 94 -1.44 -9.75 -1.44
CA PRO A 94 -2.17 -10.11 -0.22
C PRO A 94 -3.07 -11.34 -0.38
N TYR A 95 -3.53 -11.64 -1.60
CA TYR A 95 -4.44 -12.74 -1.89
C TYR A 95 -3.91 -13.61 -3.02
N GLN A 96 -4.05 -14.94 -2.88
CA GLN A 96 -3.68 -15.94 -3.89
C GLN A 96 -2.38 -15.59 -4.65
N GLU A 97 -1.27 -15.43 -3.91
CA GLU A 97 -0.01 -14.88 -4.42
C GLU A 97 0.51 -15.56 -5.70
N THR A 98 0.20 -16.83 -5.90
CA THR A 98 0.62 -17.59 -7.09
C THR A 98 -0.25 -17.34 -8.32
N SER A 99 -1.48 -16.83 -8.16
CA SER A 99 -2.36 -16.45 -9.27
C SER A 99 -1.98 -15.04 -9.73
N ILE A 100 -1.19 -14.98 -10.81
CA ILE A 100 -0.62 -13.75 -11.36
C ILE A 100 -1.21 -13.52 -12.76
N ASN A 101 -1.60 -12.28 -13.03
CA ASN A 101 -2.20 -11.83 -14.28
C ASN A 101 -3.51 -12.55 -14.65
N GLU A 102 -4.17 -13.13 -13.65
CA GLU A 102 -5.42 -13.85 -13.77
C GLU A 102 -6.42 -13.33 -12.73
N TRP A 103 -7.68 -13.22 -13.12
CA TRP A 103 -8.76 -12.80 -12.23
C TRP A 103 -9.23 -13.97 -11.36
N PHE A 104 -9.43 -13.70 -10.09
CA PHE A 104 -10.08 -14.59 -9.13
C PHE A 104 -11.08 -13.82 -8.27
N THR A 105 -11.92 -14.53 -7.52
CA THR A 105 -12.89 -13.91 -6.59
C THR A 105 -12.48 -14.12 -5.16
N HIS A 106 -12.78 -13.14 -4.31
CA HIS A 106 -12.57 -13.17 -2.87
C HIS A 106 -13.85 -12.73 -2.15
N SER A 107 -14.25 -13.51 -1.15
CA SER A 107 -15.41 -13.21 -0.32
C SER A 107 -14.94 -12.85 1.08
N ALA A 108 -15.13 -11.60 1.49
CA ALA A 108 -14.86 -11.15 2.85
C ALA A 108 -16.13 -11.30 3.70
N GLU A 109 -16.03 -12.00 4.84
CA GLU A 109 -17.18 -12.22 5.74
C GLU A 109 -17.51 -10.98 6.59
N GLY A 110 -16.54 -10.06 6.76
CA GLY A 110 -16.62 -8.95 7.72
C GLY A 110 -17.39 -7.71 7.23
N VAL A 111 -17.67 -7.59 5.93
CA VAL A 111 -18.31 -6.41 5.35
C VAL A 111 -19.42 -6.86 4.40
N PRO A 112 -20.67 -6.38 4.57
CA PRO A 112 -21.73 -6.64 3.60
C PRO A 112 -21.32 -6.13 2.21
N ARG A 113 -21.25 -7.03 1.23
CA ARG A 113 -21.01 -6.71 -0.19
C ARG A 113 -22.18 -7.20 -1.02
N ASP A 114 -22.50 -6.50 -2.10
CA ASP A 114 -23.52 -6.95 -3.04
C ASP A 114 -23.06 -8.20 -3.82
N GLN A 115 -21.74 -8.39 -3.95
CA GLN A 115 -21.10 -9.53 -4.62
C GLN A 115 -19.69 -9.80 -4.06
N ALA A 116 -19.12 -10.96 -4.40
CA ALA A 116 -17.71 -11.23 -4.15
C ALA A 116 -16.82 -10.22 -4.90
N VAL A 117 -15.69 -9.85 -4.31
CA VAL A 117 -14.74 -8.90 -4.90
C VAL A 117 -13.90 -9.62 -5.93
N ASN A 118 -13.83 -9.09 -7.15
CA ASN A 118 -12.94 -9.63 -8.18
C ASN A 118 -11.54 -9.06 -7.99
N ILE A 119 -10.53 -9.91 -7.92
CA ILE A 119 -9.15 -9.53 -7.65
C ILE A 119 -8.25 -10.01 -8.79
N ILE A 120 -7.27 -9.19 -9.15
CA ILE A 120 -6.15 -9.58 -10.01
C ILE A 120 -4.84 -9.08 -9.40
N ASN A 121 -3.84 -9.96 -9.39
CA ASN A 121 -2.47 -9.62 -9.06
C ASN A 121 -1.70 -9.36 -10.36
N VAL A 122 -1.21 -8.16 -10.55
CA VAL A 122 -0.58 -7.71 -11.79
C VAL A 122 0.91 -7.53 -11.57
N ASP A 123 1.73 -8.34 -12.25
CA ASP A 123 3.17 -8.14 -12.28
C ASP A 123 3.62 -7.14 -13.37
N LYS A 124 4.92 -6.90 -13.50
CA LYS A 124 5.49 -5.99 -14.50
C LYS A 124 5.08 -6.32 -15.94
N ASP A 125 5.02 -7.61 -16.26
CA ASP A 125 4.65 -8.07 -17.61
C ASP A 125 3.15 -7.83 -17.85
N GLY A 126 2.32 -8.21 -16.88
CA GLY A 126 0.89 -7.92 -16.90
C GLY A 126 0.55 -6.44 -16.95
N GLN A 127 1.34 -5.60 -16.27
CA GLN A 127 1.18 -4.15 -16.32
C GLN A 127 1.49 -3.60 -17.71
N THR A 128 2.57 -4.09 -18.33
CA THR A 128 2.99 -3.72 -19.69
C THR A 128 1.93 -4.14 -20.72
N ARG A 129 1.39 -5.35 -20.58
CA ARG A 129 0.29 -5.88 -21.42
C ARG A 129 -1.09 -5.34 -21.05
N LYS A 130 -1.20 -4.59 -19.94
CA LYS A 130 -2.46 -4.14 -19.34
C LYS A 130 -3.48 -5.28 -19.16
N CYS A 131 -3.06 -6.44 -18.64
CA CYS A 131 -3.93 -7.63 -18.49
C CYS A 131 -5.19 -7.38 -17.64
N TYR A 132 -5.14 -6.39 -16.75
CA TYR A 132 -6.27 -5.94 -15.93
C TYR A 132 -7.37 -5.23 -16.73
N LYS A 133 -7.17 -4.94 -18.03
CA LYS A 133 -8.18 -4.33 -18.91
C LYS A 133 -9.21 -5.33 -19.48
N THR A 134 -9.02 -6.62 -19.23
CA THR A 134 -9.97 -7.67 -19.66
C THR A 134 -10.37 -8.51 -18.45
N GLN A 135 -11.66 -8.63 -18.17
CA GLN A 135 -12.20 -9.45 -17.08
C GLN A 135 -13.27 -10.39 -17.62
N ASN A 136 -13.14 -11.71 -17.39
CA ASN A 136 -14.11 -12.71 -17.89
C ASN A 136 -14.42 -12.59 -19.39
N GLN A 137 -13.41 -12.33 -20.22
CA GLN A 137 -13.53 -12.12 -21.68
C GLN A 137 -14.31 -10.85 -22.08
N VAL A 138 -14.58 -9.96 -21.12
CA VAL A 138 -15.06 -8.60 -21.39
C VAL A 138 -13.84 -7.70 -21.52
N ASP A 139 -13.61 -7.19 -22.73
CA ASP A 139 -12.60 -6.17 -23.00
C ASP A 139 -13.06 -4.79 -22.50
N ASP A 140 -12.13 -3.84 -22.42
CA ASP A 140 -12.36 -2.46 -21.95
C ASP A 140 -12.82 -2.32 -20.49
N PHE A 141 -12.47 -3.27 -19.61
CA PHE A 141 -12.58 -3.05 -18.16
C PHE A 141 -11.59 -1.96 -17.70
N PRO A 142 -11.91 -1.12 -16.70
CA PRO A 142 -13.17 -1.02 -15.97
C PRO A 142 -14.21 -0.12 -16.66
N GLU A 143 -13.89 0.52 -17.78
CA GLU A 143 -14.79 1.43 -18.48
C GLU A 143 -16.10 0.76 -18.92
N ALA A 144 -16.03 -0.52 -19.32
CA ALA A 144 -17.18 -1.35 -19.68
C ALA A 144 -18.17 -1.61 -18.53
N LEU A 145 -17.80 -1.32 -17.27
CA LEU A 145 -18.71 -1.45 -16.13
C LEU A 145 -19.70 -0.29 -16.00
N GLU A 146 -19.41 0.85 -16.64
CA GLU A 146 -20.28 2.03 -16.58
C GLU A 146 -21.51 1.83 -17.47
N ASP A 147 -22.69 2.10 -16.91
CA ASP A 147 -23.95 1.99 -17.63
C ASP A 147 -24.92 3.11 -17.21
N PHE A 148 -26.17 3.03 -17.66
CA PHE A 148 -27.18 4.05 -17.34
C PHE A 148 -27.53 4.09 -15.85
N GLU A 149 -27.41 2.99 -15.12
CA GLU A 149 -27.80 2.85 -13.71
C GLU A 149 -26.65 3.05 -12.74
N CYS A 150 -25.41 2.78 -13.16
CA CYS A 150 -24.24 2.77 -12.30
C CYS A 150 -23.21 3.84 -12.67
N GLU A 151 -22.51 4.33 -11.65
CA GLU A 151 -21.34 5.18 -11.76
C GLU A 151 -20.11 4.42 -11.30
N ILE A 152 -19.04 4.50 -12.09
CA ILE A 152 -17.76 3.87 -11.74
C ILE A 152 -16.87 4.88 -11.03
N PHE A 153 -16.19 4.43 -9.99
CA PHE A 153 -15.27 5.22 -9.19
C PHE A 153 -14.00 4.44 -8.86
N PHE A 154 -12.87 5.14 -8.75
CA PHE A 154 -11.57 4.54 -8.53
C PHE A 154 -10.87 5.10 -7.31
N HIS A 155 -10.25 4.24 -6.50
CA HIS A 155 -9.40 4.64 -5.38
C HIS A 155 -8.01 4.01 -5.50
N GLY A 156 -6.99 4.85 -5.68
CA GLY A 156 -5.59 4.42 -5.66
C GLY A 156 -5.02 4.40 -4.23
N THR A 157 -4.45 3.27 -3.81
CA THR A 157 -3.88 3.09 -2.48
C THR A 157 -2.71 2.08 -2.48
N LYS A 158 -2.24 1.68 -1.29
CA LYS A 158 -1.24 0.62 -1.09
C LYS A 158 -1.91 -0.71 -0.76
N HIS A 159 -1.24 -1.84 -1.01
CA HIS A 159 -1.79 -3.19 -0.80
C HIS A 159 -2.48 -3.35 0.57
N ARG A 160 -1.78 -3.07 1.66
CA ARG A 160 -2.32 -3.17 3.03
C ARG A 160 -3.58 -2.32 3.26
N SER A 161 -3.67 -1.15 2.62
CA SER A 161 -4.84 -0.30 2.76
C SER A 161 -6.01 -0.79 1.91
N ALA A 162 -5.75 -1.43 0.77
CA ALA A 162 -6.79 -2.13 0.02
C ALA A 162 -7.29 -3.36 0.77
N GLU A 163 -6.41 -4.14 1.41
CA GLU A 163 -6.77 -5.24 2.30
C GLU A 163 -7.64 -4.76 3.46
N ASP A 164 -7.23 -3.71 4.18
CA ASP A 164 -8.04 -3.08 5.24
C ASP A 164 -9.45 -2.73 4.75
N ILE A 165 -9.59 -2.22 3.51
CA ILE A 165 -10.89 -1.85 2.93
C ILE A 165 -11.69 -3.08 2.54
N ILE A 166 -11.07 -4.09 1.92
CA ILE A 166 -11.73 -5.35 1.51
C ILE A 166 -12.32 -6.04 2.74
N GLU A 167 -11.52 -6.18 3.81
CA GLU A 167 -11.86 -6.97 4.99
C GLU A 167 -12.65 -6.20 6.06
N GLY A 168 -12.43 -4.88 6.18
CA GLY A 168 -12.97 -4.06 7.26
C GLY A 168 -13.76 -2.83 6.81
N GLY A 169 -13.88 -2.60 5.51
CA GLY A 169 -14.64 -1.50 4.93
C GLY A 169 -13.92 -0.15 5.00
N ILE A 170 -14.58 0.88 4.47
CA ILE A 170 -14.03 2.23 4.42
C ILE A 170 -14.09 2.87 5.81
N ASN A 171 -12.91 3.04 6.43
CA ASN A 171 -12.77 3.78 7.68
C ASN A 171 -12.43 5.25 7.42
N LEU A 172 -13.45 6.12 7.46
CA LEU A 172 -13.31 7.56 7.22
C LEU A 172 -12.33 8.27 8.18
N LYS A 173 -12.11 7.73 9.40
CA LYS A 173 -11.17 8.30 10.39
C LYS A 173 -9.70 8.13 9.99
N LYS A 174 -9.41 7.27 8.98
CA LYS A 174 -8.07 7.15 8.39
C LYS A 174 -7.81 8.21 7.31
N GLY A 175 -8.76 9.11 7.04
CA GLY A 175 -8.59 10.21 6.10
C GLY A 175 -7.46 11.15 6.51
N ASP A 176 -6.72 11.64 5.52
CA ASP A 176 -5.68 12.65 5.74
C ASP A 176 -6.32 14.00 6.20
N GLU A 177 -5.53 14.83 6.88
CA GLU A 177 -5.94 16.20 7.25
C GLU A 177 -5.90 17.17 6.06
N LYS A 178 -6.71 18.23 6.15
CA LYS A 178 -6.68 19.42 5.28
C LYS A 178 -6.65 19.12 3.77
N LYS A 179 -7.52 18.20 3.33
CA LYS A 179 -7.73 17.91 1.90
C LYS A 179 -8.74 18.88 1.29
N ASP A 180 -9.04 18.69 0.01
CA ASP A 180 -9.90 19.61 -0.75
C ASP A 180 -11.31 19.70 -0.17
N PHE A 181 -11.83 18.58 0.34
CA PHE A 181 -13.23 18.41 0.73
C PHE A 181 -13.40 17.75 2.11
N SER A 182 -12.32 17.44 2.81
CA SER A 182 -12.36 16.79 4.13
C SER A 182 -11.17 17.18 4.99
N ASP A 183 -11.30 16.98 6.30
CA ASP A 183 -10.24 17.16 7.27
C ASP A 183 -10.30 16.06 8.32
N ARG A 184 -9.48 15.02 8.11
CA ARG A 184 -9.40 13.78 8.91
C ARG A 184 -10.63 12.85 8.81
N ASP A 185 -11.52 13.11 7.86
CA ASP A 185 -12.85 12.49 7.79
C ASP A 185 -13.34 12.27 6.34
N GLY A 186 -12.50 11.73 5.45
CA GLY A 186 -12.84 11.58 4.04
C GLY A 186 -12.20 10.40 3.33
N PHE A 187 -12.93 9.84 2.37
CA PHE A 187 -12.47 8.81 1.43
C PHE A 187 -12.64 9.31 0.00
N TYR A 188 -11.53 9.40 -0.74
CA TYR A 188 -11.49 10.02 -2.06
C TYR A 188 -11.54 9.00 -3.17
N VAL A 189 -12.39 9.25 -4.16
CA VAL A 189 -12.45 8.50 -5.40
C VAL A 189 -12.38 9.42 -6.63
N SER A 190 -11.90 8.91 -7.75
CA SER A 190 -11.87 9.60 -9.05
C SER A 190 -12.74 8.87 -10.09
N LYS A 191 -12.92 9.50 -11.26
CA LYS A 191 -13.59 8.90 -12.43
C LYS A 191 -12.61 8.29 -13.44
N ASN A 192 -11.31 8.40 -13.20
CA ASN A 192 -10.27 7.95 -14.13
C ASN A 192 -9.35 6.95 -13.44
N PHE A 193 -9.30 5.72 -13.99
CA PHE A 193 -8.48 4.64 -13.47
C PHE A 193 -6.99 4.99 -13.50
N ASP A 194 -6.49 5.52 -14.62
CA ASP A 194 -5.09 5.88 -14.79
C ASP A 194 -4.69 7.00 -13.82
N GLU A 195 -5.56 7.98 -13.56
CA GLU A 195 -5.32 9.02 -12.56
C GLU A 195 -5.24 8.43 -11.14
N ALA A 196 -6.14 7.49 -10.79
CA ALA A 196 -6.09 6.77 -9.52
C ALA A 196 -4.80 5.94 -9.39
N PHE A 197 -4.38 5.27 -10.46
CA PHE A 197 -3.15 4.50 -10.50
C PHE A 197 -1.91 5.40 -10.36
N GLU A 198 -1.82 6.50 -11.10
CA GLU A 198 -0.74 7.49 -11.01
C GLU A 198 -0.59 8.06 -9.58
N TRP A 199 -1.70 8.28 -8.88
CA TRP A 199 -1.69 8.75 -7.49
C TRP A 199 -0.89 7.83 -6.57
N THR A 200 -0.91 6.51 -6.84
CA THR A 200 -0.11 5.54 -6.07
C THR A 200 1.39 5.70 -6.32
N GLY A 201 1.78 5.97 -7.57
CA GLY A 201 3.18 6.22 -7.96
C GLY A 201 3.72 7.53 -7.38
N LYS A 202 2.91 8.61 -7.39
CA LYS A 202 3.27 9.90 -6.77
C LYS A 202 3.53 9.78 -5.27
N ARG A 203 2.82 8.88 -4.59
CA ARG A 203 3.02 8.57 -3.16
C ARG A 203 4.17 7.58 -2.92
N ARG A 204 4.83 7.08 -3.98
CA ARG A 204 5.97 6.13 -3.94
C ARG A 204 5.66 4.86 -3.15
N TYR A 205 4.41 4.38 -3.21
CA TYR A 205 4.06 3.14 -2.53
C TYR A 205 4.87 1.97 -3.10
N PRO A 206 5.47 1.11 -2.25
CA PRO A 206 6.24 -0.03 -2.73
C PRO A 206 5.38 -1.09 -3.40
N SER A 207 4.12 -1.18 -3.00
CA SER A 207 3.11 -2.08 -3.58
C SER A 207 1.80 -1.30 -3.63
N SER A 208 1.25 -1.11 -4.83
CA SER A 208 0.07 -0.27 -5.07
C SER A 208 -1.14 -1.08 -5.48
N ALA A 209 -2.33 -0.52 -5.23
CA ALA A 209 -3.59 -1.12 -5.61
C ALA A 209 -4.56 -0.05 -6.09
N VAL A 210 -5.46 -0.43 -7.00
CA VAL A 210 -6.60 0.40 -7.40
C VAL A 210 -7.88 -0.37 -7.13
N LEU A 211 -8.74 0.21 -6.28
CA LEU A 211 -10.08 -0.31 -6.03
C LEU A 211 -11.05 0.28 -7.04
N VAL A 212 -11.95 -0.54 -7.56
CA VAL A 212 -13.00 -0.20 -8.52
C VAL A 212 -14.36 -0.36 -7.86
N PHE A 213 -15.09 0.73 -7.74
CA PHE A 213 -16.43 0.75 -7.18
C PHE A 213 -17.46 0.93 -8.30
N ARG A 214 -18.49 0.09 -8.31
CA ARG A 214 -19.63 0.18 -9.22
C ARG A 214 -20.86 0.58 -8.42
N VAL A 215 -21.10 1.88 -8.31
CA VAL A 215 -22.09 2.47 -7.39
C VAL A 215 -23.37 2.78 -8.15
N LYS A 216 -24.54 2.36 -7.64
CA LYS A 216 -25.83 2.71 -8.25
C LYS A 216 -26.11 4.21 -8.11
N LYS A 217 -26.49 4.84 -9.22
CA LYS A 217 -26.83 6.27 -9.31
C LYS A 217 -28.00 6.62 -8.41
N SER A 218 -29.08 5.86 -8.46
CA SER A 218 -30.27 6.13 -7.63
C SER A 218 -29.91 6.22 -6.14
N GLU A 219 -29.14 5.27 -5.63
CA GLU A 219 -28.74 5.25 -4.23
C GLU A 219 -27.78 6.40 -3.89
N LEU A 220 -26.74 6.65 -4.71
CA LEU A 220 -25.78 7.73 -4.45
C LEU A 220 -26.44 9.11 -4.51
N ARG A 221 -27.31 9.33 -5.49
CA ARG A 221 -27.92 10.65 -5.76
C ARG A 221 -29.08 10.97 -4.82
N ASP A 222 -29.59 9.99 -4.07
CA ASP A 222 -30.55 10.21 -2.98
C ASP A 222 -29.90 10.76 -1.69
N TYR A 223 -28.57 10.67 -1.55
CA TYR A 223 -27.86 11.26 -0.42
C TYR A 223 -27.74 12.78 -0.55
N ASN A 224 -27.69 13.48 0.59
CA ASN A 224 -27.35 14.91 0.65
C ASN A 224 -25.89 15.14 0.25
N GLY A 225 -25.64 15.30 -1.06
CA GLY A 225 -24.33 15.56 -1.65
C GLY A 225 -24.19 17.00 -2.14
N LEU A 226 -22.98 17.55 -2.02
CA LEU A 226 -22.64 18.86 -2.57
C LEU A 226 -21.89 18.70 -3.89
N ASN A 227 -22.47 19.19 -5.00
CA ASN A 227 -21.85 19.18 -6.31
C ASN A 227 -21.25 20.55 -6.62
N LEU A 228 -19.92 20.61 -6.78
CA LEU A 228 -19.14 21.83 -7.00
C LEU A 228 -18.52 21.87 -8.41
N ARG A 229 -19.03 21.07 -9.36
CA ARG A 229 -18.48 20.96 -10.72
C ARG A 229 -18.54 22.27 -11.50
N ASP A 230 -19.68 22.97 -11.39
CA ASP A 230 -19.97 24.18 -12.15
C ASP A 230 -20.07 25.44 -11.27
N HIS A 231 -19.67 25.34 -10.00
CA HIS A 231 -19.82 26.38 -8.98
C HIS A 231 -18.46 26.93 -8.52
N GLY A 232 -17.78 27.70 -9.39
CA GLY A 232 -16.40 28.15 -9.18
C GLY A 232 -16.13 28.85 -7.85
N ASP A 233 -16.95 29.85 -7.48
CA ASP A 233 -16.74 30.63 -6.26
C ASP A 233 -17.01 29.81 -4.98
N GLU A 234 -18.09 29.01 -4.99
CA GLU A 234 -18.41 28.10 -3.87
C GLU A 234 -17.33 27.02 -3.72
N TRP A 235 -16.85 26.47 -4.84
CA TRP A 235 -15.75 25.51 -4.86
C TRP A 235 -14.49 26.09 -4.20
N GLN A 236 -14.13 27.34 -4.53
CA GLN A 236 -12.96 28.01 -3.94
C GLN A 236 -13.12 28.21 -2.44
N ASP A 237 -14.28 28.66 -1.99
CA ASP A 237 -14.58 28.87 -0.57
C ASP A 237 -14.54 27.55 0.23
N VAL A 238 -15.20 26.50 -0.29
CA VAL A 238 -15.23 25.17 0.34
C VAL A 238 -13.81 24.61 0.51
N ILE A 239 -13.00 24.64 -0.54
CA ILE A 239 -11.61 24.13 -0.48
C ILE A 239 -10.75 24.95 0.47
N SER A 240 -10.87 26.27 0.43
CA SER A 240 -10.11 27.16 1.32
C SER A 240 -10.41 26.84 2.78
N LYS A 241 -11.68 26.56 3.11
CA LYS A 241 -12.11 26.16 4.46
C LYS A 241 -11.58 24.80 4.87
N PHE A 242 -11.64 23.77 4.02
CA PHE A 242 -11.11 22.44 4.37
C PHE A 242 -9.58 22.44 4.48
N ARG A 243 -8.87 22.99 3.51
CA ARG A 243 -7.40 23.06 3.52
C ARG A 243 -6.84 23.90 4.67
N SER A 244 -7.60 24.88 5.18
CA SER A 244 -7.23 25.64 6.38
C SER A 244 -7.67 25.01 7.71
N GLY A 245 -8.42 23.90 7.68
CA GLY A 245 -9.01 23.29 8.88
C GLY A 245 -10.16 24.09 9.50
N LYS A 246 -10.71 25.07 8.78
CA LYS A 246 -11.79 25.97 9.24
C LYS A 246 -13.18 25.53 8.75
N ALA A 247 -13.30 24.36 8.14
CA ALA A 247 -14.58 23.81 7.69
C ALA A 247 -15.56 23.65 8.86
N ASN A 248 -16.69 24.35 8.78
CA ASN A 248 -17.71 24.36 9.81
C ASN A 248 -18.67 23.16 9.70
N ARG A 249 -19.63 23.05 10.63
CA ARG A 249 -20.61 21.95 10.68
C ARG A 249 -21.44 21.78 9.41
N ILE A 250 -21.76 22.86 8.69
CA ILE A 250 -22.54 22.81 7.44
C ILE A 250 -21.75 22.08 6.36
N HIS A 251 -20.47 22.44 6.17
CA HIS A 251 -19.60 21.74 5.23
C HIS A 251 -19.47 20.26 5.61
N ARG A 252 -19.52 19.92 6.91
CA ARG A 252 -19.47 18.54 7.41
C ARG A 252 -20.81 17.79 7.39
N SER A 253 -21.91 18.44 6.98
CA SER A 253 -23.24 17.82 6.94
C SER A 253 -23.53 17.03 5.66
N TYR A 254 -22.72 17.23 4.62
CA TYR A 254 -22.85 16.52 3.36
C TYR A 254 -22.33 15.08 3.47
N HIS A 255 -23.04 14.15 2.86
CA HIS A 255 -22.65 12.75 2.78
C HIS A 255 -21.46 12.53 1.84
N PHE A 256 -21.42 13.32 0.77
CA PHE A 256 -20.28 13.43 -0.13
C PHE A 256 -20.16 14.85 -0.68
N ILE A 257 -18.97 15.19 -1.17
CA ILE A 257 -18.70 16.42 -1.91
C ILE A 257 -17.96 16.04 -3.19
N GLU A 258 -18.41 16.51 -4.35
CA GLU A 258 -17.76 16.26 -5.63
C GLU A 258 -17.40 17.54 -6.36
N GLY A 259 -16.35 17.49 -7.17
CA GLY A 259 -15.90 18.61 -7.99
C GLY A 259 -14.48 18.42 -8.52
N PRO A 260 -13.93 19.45 -9.18
CA PRO A 260 -12.55 19.40 -9.67
C PRO A 260 -11.52 19.30 -8.54
N MET A 261 -10.37 18.71 -8.83
CA MET A 261 -9.21 18.74 -7.93
C MET A 261 -8.61 20.14 -7.87
N ALA A 262 -8.16 20.57 -6.69
CA ALA A 262 -7.40 21.81 -6.59
C ALA A 262 -5.92 21.56 -6.91
N SER A 263 -5.41 22.29 -7.90
CA SER A 263 -3.98 22.32 -8.21
C SER A 263 -3.16 22.82 -7.01
N VAL A 264 -1.96 22.28 -6.87
CA VAL A 264 -0.96 22.82 -5.94
C VAL A 264 -0.09 23.77 -6.74
N SER A 265 -0.37 25.07 -6.64
CA SER A 265 0.48 26.09 -7.26
C SER A 265 1.71 26.34 -6.37
N ARG A 266 2.92 26.30 -6.97
CA ARG A 266 4.17 26.73 -6.30
C ARG A 266 4.09 28.16 -5.76
N ASN A 267 3.23 28.99 -6.34
CA ASN A 267 3.05 30.40 -5.98
C ASN A 267 1.97 30.64 -4.92
N ASN A 268 1.29 29.59 -4.45
CA ASN A 268 0.30 29.69 -3.38
C ASN A 268 0.56 28.64 -2.28
N PRO A 269 1.66 28.77 -1.52
CA PRO A 269 2.03 27.83 -0.46
C PRO A 269 1.08 27.87 0.74
N ARG A 270 0.23 28.90 0.84
CA ARG A 270 -0.74 29.10 1.94
C ARG A 270 -2.15 28.64 1.61
N PHE A 271 -2.37 28.11 0.41
CA PHE A 271 -3.67 27.64 -0.08
C PHE A 271 -4.77 28.73 -0.09
N GLU A 272 -4.39 30.01 -0.15
CA GLU A 272 -5.32 31.15 -0.06
C GLU A 272 -6.16 31.33 -1.34
N TYR A 273 -5.63 30.92 -2.49
CA TYR A 273 -6.28 30.94 -3.80
C TYR A 273 -6.22 29.56 -4.50
N PRO A 274 -7.11 28.61 -4.17
CA PRO A 274 -7.16 27.33 -4.87
C PRO A 274 -7.56 27.53 -6.34
N VAL A 275 -6.88 26.83 -7.25
CA VAL A 275 -7.19 26.86 -8.69
C VAL A 275 -7.57 25.47 -9.15
N GLN A 276 -8.69 25.35 -9.86
CA GLN A 276 -9.18 24.08 -10.39
C GLN A 276 -8.14 23.47 -11.35
N LYS A 277 -7.81 22.20 -11.17
CA LYS A 277 -7.06 21.41 -12.14
C LYS A 277 -8.00 21.06 -13.29
N TYR A 278 -7.72 21.60 -14.46
CA TYR A 278 -8.55 21.41 -15.66
C TYR A 278 -8.77 19.93 -15.97
N GLY A 279 -10.03 19.56 -16.28
CA GLY A 279 -10.42 18.20 -16.65
C GLY A 279 -10.36 17.17 -15.53
N SER A 280 -10.09 17.57 -14.28
CA SER A 280 -10.04 16.65 -13.14
C SER A 280 -11.39 16.49 -12.45
N TYR A 281 -11.56 15.35 -11.78
CA TYR A 281 -12.73 15.06 -10.97
C TYR A 281 -12.34 14.28 -9.71
N GLN A 282 -12.92 14.65 -8.58
CA GLN A 282 -12.88 13.86 -7.37
C GLN A 282 -14.24 13.88 -6.66
N LEU A 283 -14.54 12.81 -5.96
CA LEU A 283 -15.63 12.73 -5.00
C LEU A 283 -15.05 12.30 -3.65
N CYS A 284 -15.39 13.04 -2.61
CA CYS A 284 -15.02 12.74 -1.24
C CYS A 284 -16.24 12.22 -0.49
N VAL A 285 -16.23 10.94 -0.11
CA VAL A 285 -17.20 10.30 0.77
C VAL A 285 -16.89 10.68 2.22
N ARG A 286 -17.89 11.12 2.98
CA ARG A 286 -17.69 11.75 4.29
C ARG A 286 -18.65 11.31 5.38
N ASN A 287 -19.69 10.58 5.02
CA ASN A 287 -20.64 10.01 5.97
C ASN A 287 -20.58 8.49 5.95
N VAL A 288 -20.83 7.87 7.10
CA VAL A 288 -20.76 6.42 7.28
C VAL A 288 -21.73 5.68 6.37
N ASN A 289 -22.98 6.13 6.22
CA ASN A 289 -23.96 5.47 5.35
C ASN A 289 -23.54 5.54 3.87
N CYS A 290 -22.93 6.66 3.48
CA CYS A 290 -22.37 6.79 2.12
C CYS A 290 -21.13 5.89 1.96
N ALA A 291 -20.29 5.76 3.00
CA ALA A 291 -19.17 4.81 2.98
C ALA A 291 -19.65 3.36 2.88
N GLU A 292 -20.74 2.99 3.57
CA GLU A 292 -21.37 1.67 3.49
C GLU A 292 -21.93 1.39 2.08
N LEU A 293 -22.48 2.40 1.39
CA LEU A 293 -22.85 2.27 -0.03
C LEU A 293 -21.65 1.92 -0.88
N PHE A 294 -20.53 2.63 -0.72
CA PHE A 294 -19.29 2.34 -1.45
C PHE A 294 -18.74 0.98 -1.06
N ASP A 295 -18.83 0.59 0.21
CA ASP A 295 -18.41 -0.73 0.64
C ASP A 295 -19.22 -1.81 -0.07
N ARG A 296 -20.55 -1.74 -0.04
CA ARG A 296 -21.38 -2.69 -0.77
C ARG A 296 -21.11 -2.74 -2.28
N SER A 297 -20.68 -1.60 -2.84
CA SER A 297 -20.41 -1.38 -4.26
C SER A 297 -18.98 -1.72 -4.71
N LEU A 298 -18.11 -2.23 -3.84
CA LEU A 298 -16.74 -2.61 -4.21
C LEU A 298 -16.79 -3.81 -5.19
N HIS A 299 -16.42 -3.56 -6.44
CA HIS A 299 -16.56 -4.53 -7.53
C HIS A 299 -15.27 -5.31 -7.77
N SER A 300 -14.15 -4.59 -7.89
CA SER A 300 -12.85 -5.19 -8.20
C SER A 300 -11.69 -4.49 -7.47
N VAL A 301 -10.58 -5.20 -7.31
CA VAL A 301 -9.30 -4.63 -6.87
C VAL A 301 -8.17 -5.14 -7.76
N VAL A 302 -7.37 -4.21 -8.29
CA VAL A 302 -6.17 -4.50 -9.07
C VAL A 302 -4.97 -4.26 -8.17
N PHE A 303 -4.25 -5.31 -7.79
CA PHE A 303 -2.98 -5.18 -7.07
C PHE A 303 -1.83 -5.14 -8.08
N PHE A 304 -0.95 -4.16 -7.97
CA PHE A 304 0.22 -4.02 -8.82
C PHE A 304 1.48 -4.32 -8.01
N ASP A 305 2.34 -5.15 -8.61
CA ASP A 305 3.74 -5.26 -8.21
C ASP A 305 4.54 -4.07 -8.74
N ARG A 306 5.69 -3.83 -8.10
CA ARG A 306 6.68 -2.84 -8.53
C ARG A 306 7.41 -3.26 -9.80
#